data_AF-A0A1Y1M152-F1
#
_entry.id   AF-A0A1Y1M152-F1
#
_cell.length_a   1.000
_cell.length_b   1.000
_cell.length_c   1.000
_cell.angle_alpha   90.00
_cell.angle_beta   90.00
_cell.angle_gamma   90.00
#
_symmetry.space_group_name_H-M   'P 1'
#
loop_
_entity.id
_entity.type
_entity.pdbx_description
1 polymer ?
#
loop_
_entity_poly.entity_id
_entity_poly.type
_entity_poly.pdbx_seq_one_letter_code
_entity_poly.pdbx_strand_id
1 'polypeptide(L)'
;AISKGTVDEKLSKRSPGKMVHSRWLTTANRILRLYVSTDEPSENLVILVTFILKVYAPMWFIIKSKPSCLQGAFNVWKMIQLSRYLPKNLKDVIDPVIFRNSYFAHPENILLGMLGDTREHIR
;
A
#
# COMPACT_ATOMS: atom_id res chain seq x y z
N ALA A 1 -14.56 -16.47 10.50
CA ALA A 1 -14.87 -16.02 9.14
C ALA A 1 -14.59 -17.12 8.14
N ILE A 2 -13.32 -17.50 7.94
CA ILE A 2 -12.91 -18.48 6.93
C ILE A 2 -13.66 -19.82 7.02
N SER A 3 -13.64 -20.47 8.19
CA SER A 3 -14.35 -21.74 8.38
C SER A 3 -15.88 -21.67 8.28
N LYS A 4 -16.47 -20.48 8.47
CA LYS A 4 -17.92 -20.25 8.43
C LYS A 4 -18.41 -19.67 7.11
N GLY A 5 -17.51 -19.34 6.18
CA GLY A 5 -17.83 -18.65 4.92
C GLY A 5 -18.49 -17.27 5.09
N THR A 6 -18.48 -16.68 6.29
CA THR A 6 -19.22 -15.46 6.61
C THR A 6 -18.35 -14.51 7.42
N VAL A 7 -18.41 -13.21 7.10
CA VAL A 7 -17.68 -12.16 7.82
C VAL A 7 -18.62 -11.43 8.76
N ASP A 8 -18.31 -11.46 10.05
CA ASP A 8 -19.02 -10.68 11.07
C ASP A 8 -18.82 -9.17 10.86
N GLU A 9 -19.84 -8.36 11.12
CA GLU A 9 -19.80 -6.91 10.90
C GLU A 9 -18.72 -6.20 11.73
N LYS A 10 -18.44 -6.68 12.96
CA LYS A 10 -17.35 -6.12 13.77
C LYS A 10 -16.00 -6.44 13.15
N LEU A 11 -15.85 -7.63 12.57
CA LEU A 11 -14.63 -8.03 11.87
C LEU A 11 -14.43 -7.23 10.59
N SER A 12 -15.48 -7.03 9.77
CA SER A 12 -15.39 -6.29 8.50
C SER A 12 -14.98 -4.82 8.69
N LYS A 13 -15.30 -4.24 9.84
CA LYS A 13 -14.93 -2.86 10.20
C LYS A 13 -13.61 -2.74 10.97
N ARG A 14 -12.92 -3.84 11.28
CA ARG A 14 -11.62 -3.76 11.95
C ARG A 14 -10.62 -3.04 11.06
N SER A 15 -9.88 -2.12 11.66
CA SER A 15 -8.77 -1.40 11.04
C SER A 15 -7.49 -1.66 11.87
N PRO A 16 -6.30 -1.49 11.28
CA PRO A 16 -5.02 -1.68 11.98
C PRO A 16 -4.74 -0.67 13.11
N GLY A 17 -5.74 0.13 13.53
CA GLY A 17 -5.63 1.12 14.58
C GLY A 17 -5.08 2.47 14.10
N LYS A 18 -4.65 3.31 15.06
CA LYS A 18 -4.10 4.64 14.75
C LYS A 18 -2.74 4.51 14.08
N MET A 19 -2.69 4.74 12.78
CA MET A 19 -1.44 4.85 12.02
C MET A 19 -0.79 6.24 12.23
N VAL A 20 0.53 6.29 12.41
CA VAL A 20 1.27 7.56 12.58
C VAL A 20 1.47 8.25 11.22
N HIS A 21 0.41 8.89 10.74
CA HIS A 21 0.34 9.50 9.40
C HIS A 21 1.34 10.63 9.17
N SER A 22 1.65 11.40 10.22
CA SER A 22 2.58 12.53 10.14
C SER A 22 3.96 12.08 9.68
N ARG A 23 4.43 10.90 10.11
CA ARG A 23 5.75 10.39 9.73
C ARG A 23 5.85 10.04 8.25
N TRP A 24 4.79 9.45 7.69
CA TRP A 24 4.73 9.10 6.28
C TRP A 24 4.82 10.33 5.37
N LEU A 25 4.01 11.35 5.66
CA LEU A 25 3.96 12.56 4.84
C LEU A 25 5.18 13.46 5.04
N THR A 26 5.80 13.46 6.22
CA THR A 26 6.93 14.36 6.50
C THR A 26 8.11 14.12 5.55
N THR A 27 8.53 12.86 5.37
CA THR A 27 9.66 12.54 4.50
C THR A 27 9.32 12.80 3.03
N ALA A 28 8.14 12.39 2.57
CA ALA A 28 7.70 12.63 1.20
C ALA A 28 7.64 14.14 0.89
N ASN A 29 7.05 14.94 1.77
CA ASN A 29 6.97 16.40 1.59
C ASN A 29 8.35 17.08 1.63
N ARG A 30 9.29 16.58 2.43
CA ARG A 30 10.68 17.09 2.43
C ARG A 30 11.39 16.81 1.11
N ILE A 31 11.24 15.60 0.56
CA ILE A 31 11.82 15.23 -0.73
C ILE A 31 11.19 16.05 -1.87
N LEU A 32 9.86 16.21 -1.87
CA LEU A 32 9.16 17.02 -2.86
C LEU A 32 9.60 18.49 -2.81
N ARG A 33 9.73 19.07 -1.61
CA ARG A 33 10.24 20.44 -1.45
C ARG A 33 11.67 20.57 -1.94
N LEU A 34 12.54 19.62 -1.61
CA LEU A 34 13.93 19.61 -2.08
C LEU A 34 13.99 19.59 -3.61
N TYR A 35 13.17 18.76 -4.25
CA TYR A 35 13.09 18.72 -5.71
C TYR A 35 12.66 20.05 -6.31
N VAL A 36 11.61 20.68 -5.78
CA VAL A 36 11.12 21.99 -6.28
C VAL A 36 12.15 23.11 -6.08
N SER A 37 12.98 23.03 -5.03
CA SER A 37 14.01 24.03 -4.73
C SER A 37 15.37 23.75 -5.37
N THR A 38 15.48 22.75 -6.26
CA THR A 38 16.76 22.39 -6.91
C THR A 38 16.62 22.63 -8.40
N ASP A 39 17.41 23.56 -8.95
CA ASP A 39 17.35 23.94 -10.38
C ASP A 39 17.70 22.76 -11.30
N GLU A 40 18.75 21.99 -10.94
CA GLU A 40 19.19 20.80 -11.67
C GLU A 40 19.17 19.57 -10.75
N PRO A 41 18.01 18.90 -10.58
CA PRO A 41 17.88 17.78 -9.67
C PRO A 41 18.66 16.56 -10.16
N SER A 42 19.37 15.91 -9.24
CA SER A 42 20.05 14.64 -9.55
C SER A 42 19.06 13.56 -9.98
N GLU A 43 19.54 12.60 -10.80
CA GLU A 43 18.73 11.46 -11.25
C GLU A 43 18.10 10.69 -10.07
N ASN A 44 18.84 10.49 -8.98
CA ASN A 44 18.34 9.86 -7.77
C ASN A 44 17.17 10.62 -7.13
N LEU A 45 17.23 11.96 -7.12
CA LEU A 45 16.15 12.79 -6.60
C LEU A 45 14.90 12.69 -7.49
N VAL A 46 15.08 12.70 -8.82
CA VAL A 46 13.99 12.48 -9.78
C VAL A 46 13.34 11.12 -9.59
N ILE A 47 14.13 10.06 -9.39
CA ILE A 47 13.63 8.70 -9.11
C ILE A 47 12.77 8.68 -7.83
N LEU A 48 13.26 9.28 -6.75
CA LEU A 48 12.53 9.32 -5.47
C LEU A 48 11.21 10.08 -5.60
N VAL A 49 11.21 11.25 -6.25
CA VAL A 49 9.99 12.04 -6.50
C VAL A 49 9.01 11.26 -7.36
N THR A 50 9.50 10.62 -8.43
CA THR A 50 8.67 9.79 -9.30
C THR A 50 8.03 8.64 -8.52
N PHE A 51 8.79 7.99 -7.63
CA PHE A 51 8.27 6.95 -6.74
C PHE A 51 7.22 7.49 -5.77
N ILE A 52 7.42 8.69 -5.21
CA ILE A 52 6.45 9.34 -4.33
C ILE A 52 5.13 9.56 -5.08
N LEU A 53 5.19 10.10 -6.30
CA LEU A 53 4.00 10.43 -7.09
C LEU A 53 3.28 9.19 -7.63
N LYS A 54 4.02 8.17 -8.08
CA LYS A 54 3.44 6.98 -8.72
C LYS A 54 3.02 5.89 -7.74
N VAL A 55 3.70 5.77 -6.61
CA VAL A 55 3.49 4.65 -5.67
C VAL A 55 3.05 5.17 -4.30
N TYR A 56 3.88 6.01 -3.68
CA TYR A 56 3.71 6.34 -2.26
C TYR A 56 2.41 7.11 -1.98
N ALA A 57 2.18 8.21 -2.69
CA ALA A 57 0.99 9.04 -2.49
C ALA A 57 -0.30 8.30 -2.86
N PRO A 58 -0.42 7.63 -4.03
CA PRO A 58 -1.60 6.82 -4.34
C PRO A 58 -1.88 5.74 -3.28
N MET A 59 -0.86 5.03 -2.81
CA MET A 59 -1.02 4.02 -1.76
C MET A 59 -1.51 4.62 -0.45
N TRP A 60 -0.99 5.79 -0.06
CA TRP A 60 -1.46 6.50 1.13
C TRP A 60 -2.95 6.82 1.03
N PHE A 61 -3.41 7.39 -0.10
CA PHE A 61 -4.83 7.68 -0.30
C PHE A 61 -5.69 6.41 -0.26
N ILE A 62 -5.26 5.32 -0.92
CA ILE A 62 -6.00 4.05 -0.95
C ILE A 62 -6.19 3.50 0.47
N ILE A 63 -5.11 3.43 1.25
CA ILE A 63 -5.15 2.92 2.64
C ILE A 63 -6.03 3.82 3.51
N LYS A 64 -5.99 5.14 3.31
CA LYS A 64 -6.79 6.10 4.09
C LYS A 64 -8.27 6.02 3.75
N SER A 65 -8.62 5.93 2.48
CA SER A 65 -10.01 5.86 2.03
C SER A 65 -10.66 4.52 2.37
N LYS A 66 -9.87 3.45 2.45
CA LYS A 66 -10.35 2.08 2.68
C LYS A 66 -9.51 1.36 3.76
N PRO A 67 -9.65 1.75 5.05
CA PRO A 67 -8.79 1.24 6.13
C PRO A 67 -9.23 -0.12 6.71
N SER A 68 -10.30 -0.71 6.17
CA SER A 68 -10.81 -2.02 6.62
C SER A 68 -9.78 -3.13 6.35
N CYS A 69 -9.72 -4.10 7.25
CA CYS A 69 -8.92 -5.31 7.08
C CYS A 69 -9.30 -6.12 5.82
N LEU A 70 -10.53 -5.99 5.31
CA LEU A 70 -10.97 -6.60 4.05
C LEU A 70 -10.16 -6.11 2.85
N GLN A 71 -9.62 -4.89 2.95
CA GLN A 71 -8.89 -4.22 1.88
C GLN A 71 -7.38 -4.42 2.00
N GLY A 72 -6.91 -5.07 3.07
CA GLY A 72 -5.49 -5.25 3.33
C GLY A 72 -4.77 -5.98 2.19
N ALA A 73 -5.28 -7.15 1.78
CA ALA A 73 -4.69 -7.94 0.70
C ALA A 73 -4.67 -7.16 -0.62
N PHE A 74 -5.77 -6.46 -0.92
CA PHE A 74 -5.88 -5.58 -2.08
C PHE A 74 -4.84 -4.46 -2.06
N ASN A 75 -4.61 -3.84 -0.90
CA ASN A 75 -3.62 -2.78 -0.74
C ASN A 75 -2.19 -3.30 -1.01
N VAL A 76 -1.85 -4.50 -0.53
CA VAL A 76 -0.52 -5.10 -0.82
C VAL A 76 -0.38 -5.40 -2.31
N TRP A 77 -1.40 -6.02 -2.92
CA TRP A 77 -1.41 -6.28 -4.36
C TRP A 77 -1.26 -4.99 -5.17
N LYS A 78 -1.99 -3.93 -4.81
CA LYS A 78 -1.92 -2.64 -5.49
C LYS A 78 -0.54 -2.01 -5.39
N MET A 79 0.13 -2.12 -4.23
CA MET A 79 1.50 -1.66 -4.05
C MET A 79 2.48 -2.42 -4.96
N ILE A 80 2.33 -3.75 -5.06
CA ILE A 80 3.12 -4.58 -5.98
C ILE A 80 2.93 -4.12 -7.42
N GLN A 81 1.68 -3.91 -7.85
CA GLN A 81 1.37 -3.44 -9.20
C GLN A 81 1.99 -2.09 -9.49
N LEU A 82 1.80 -1.11 -8.59
CA LEU A 82 2.33 0.23 -8.76
C LEU A 82 3.86 0.25 -8.77
N SER A 83 4.55 -0.68 -8.09
CA SER A 83 6.02 -0.73 -8.11
C SER A 83 6.61 -1.42 -9.34
N ARG A 84 5.80 -2.10 -10.18
CA ARG A 84 6.34 -2.88 -11.32
C ARG A 84 7.02 -2.05 -12.41
N TYR A 85 6.71 -0.74 -12.53
CA TYR A 85 7.35 0.13 -13.53
C TYR A 85 8.84 0.38 -13.27
N LEU A 86 9.30 0.13 -12.04
CA LEU A 86 10.69 0.37 -11.67
C LEU A 86 11.65 -0.51 -12.50
N PRO A 87 12.90 -0.09 -12.73
CA PRO A 87 13.94 -0.96 -13.26
C PRO A 87 14.36 -2.04 -12.24
N LYS A 88 15.05 -3.09 -12.70
CA LYS A 88 15.39 -4.27 -11.88
C LYS A 88 16.16 -3.91 -10.61
N ASN A 89 17.21 -3.09 -10.73
CA ASN A 89 18.03 -2.63 -9.60
C ASN A 89 17.20 -1.97 -8.47
N LEU A 90 16.15 -1.22 -8.82
CA LEU A 90 15.27 -0.61 -7.82
C LEU A 90 14.24 -1.59 -7.28
N LYS A 91 13.76 -2.57 -8.08
CA LYS A 91 12.91 -3.66 -7.57
C LYS A 91 13.65 -4.52 -6.56
N ASP A 92 14.94 -4.80 -6.79
CA ASP A 92 15.77 -5.58 -5.87
C ASP A 92 15.85 -4.93 -4.47
N VAL A 93 15.67 -3.60 -4.38
CA VAL A 93 15.58 -2.86 -3.10
C VAL A 93 14.16 -2.85 -2.54
N ILE A 94 13.14 -2.60 -3.37
CA ILE A 94 11.76 -2.38 -2.94
C ILE A 94 11.02 -3.70 -2.64
N ASP A 95 11.23 -4.75 -3.43
CA ASP A 95 10.50 -6.01 -3.29
C ASP A 95 10.73 -6.69 -1.93
N PRO A 96 11.96 -6.73 -1.37
CA PRO A 96 12.17 -7.21 -0.01
C PRO A 96 11.50 -6.35 1.08
N VAL A 97 11.31 -5.04 0.83
CA VAL A 97 10.59 -4.16 1.75
C VAL A 97 9.09 -4.46 1.70
N ILE A 98 8.52 -4.63 0.50
CA ILE A 98 7.13 -5.02 0.32
C ILE A 98 6.87 -6.38 0.99
N PHE A 99 7.75 -7.35 0.76
CA PHE A 99 7.64 -8.69 1.32
C PHE A 99 7.68 -8.68 2.85
N ARG A 100 8.60 -7.95 3.47
CA ARG A 100 8.67 -7.86 4.94
C ARG A 100 7.44 -7.20 5.58
N ASN A 101 6.68 -6.42 4.81
CA ASN A 101 5.48 -5.73 5.27
C ASN A 101 4.18 -6.35 4.72
N SER A 102 4.25 -7.56 4.15
CA SER A 102 3.12 -8.21 3.47
C SER A 102 2.22 -9.02 4.42
N TYR A 103 2.10 -8.64 5.70
CA TYR A 103 1.21 -9.31 6.67
C TYR A 103 -0.21 -9.52 6.12
N PHE A 104 -0.76 -8.53 5.41
CA PHE A 104 -2.07 -8.64 4.79
C PHE A 104 -2.14 -9.51 3.53
N ALA A 105 -1.01 -10.01 3.03
CA ALA A 105 -0.94 -10.99 1.94
C ALA A 105 -0.87 -12.44 2.44
N HIS A 106 -0.99 -12.67 3.74
CA HIS A 106 -1.16 -14.03 4.25
C HIS A 106 -2.47 -14.65 3.73
N PRO A 107 -2.51 -15.98 3.52
CA PRO A 107 -3.67 -16.66 2.93
C PRO A 107 -4.99 -16.34 3.63
N GLU A 108 -5.02 -16.29 4.96
CA GLU A 108 -6.20 -15.96 5.75
C GLU A 108 -6.71 -14.53 5.51
N ASN A 109 -5.81 -13.57 5.26
CA ASN A 109 -6.17 -12.18 4.97
C ASN A 109 -6.64 -12.00 3.53
N ILE A 110 -6.12 -12.81 2.60
CA ILE A 110 -6.61 -12.87 1.21
C ILE A 110 -8.04 -13.43 1.21
N LEU A 111 -8.26 -14.58 1.83
CA LEU A 111 -9.58 -15.19 1.94
C LEU A 111 -10.57 -14.28 2.66
N LEU A 112 -10.13 -13.58 3.70
CA LEU A 112 -10.95 -12.58 4.39
C LEU A 112 -11.40 -11.46 3.44
N GLY A 113 -10.51 -10.96 2.58
CA GLY A 113 -10.85 -9.97 1.56
C GLY A 113 -11.86 -10.49 0.54
N MET A 114 -11.70 -11.74 0.09
CA MET A 114 -12.63 -12.40 -0.85
C MET A 114 -14.03 -12.57 -0.24
N LEU A 115 -14.12 -13.03 1.01
CA LEU A 115 -15.38 -13.20 1.71
C LEU A 115 -16.14 -11.87 1.92
N GLY A 116 -15.41 -10.76 1.98
CA GLY A 116 -15.96 -9.41 2.11
C GLY A 116 -16.24 -8.72 0.77
N ASP A 117 -16.00 -9.37 -0.37
CA ASP A 117 -16.25 -8.79 -1.69
C ASP A 117 -17.77 -8.75 -1.96
N THR A 118 -18.24 -7.68 -2.61
CA THR A 118 -19.65 -7.54 -2.98
C THR A 118 -20.02 -8.39 -4.19
N ARG A 119 -19.03 -8.87 -4.95
CA ARG A 119 -19.23 -9.70 -6.13
C ARG A 119 -19.38 -11.16 -5.71
N GLU A 120 -20.58 -11.70 -5.91
CA GLU A 120 -20.93 -13.06 -5.49
C GLU A 120 -20.05 -14.15 -6.11
N HIS A 121 -19.64 -13.99 -7.38
CA HIS A 121 -18.77 -14.96 -8.07
C HIS A 121 -17.32 -15.03 -7.53
N ILE A 122 -16.94 -14.11 -6.63
CA ILE A 122 -15.61 -14.10 -5.97
C ILE A 122 -15.69 -14.70 -4.56
N ARG A 123 -16.90 -14.73 -3.98
CA ARG A 123 -17.14 -15.15 -2.60
C ARG A 123 -17.23 -16.66 -2.47
#